data_AF-A0A951MVW4-F1
#
_entry.id   AF-A0A951MVW4-F1
#
_cell.length_a   1.000
_cell.length_b   1.000
_cell.length_c   1.000
_cell.angle_alpha   90.00
_cell.angle_beta   90.00
_cell.angle_gamma   90.00
#
_symmetry.space_group_name_H-M   'P 1'
#
loop_
_entity.id
_entity.type
_entity.pdbx_description
1 polymer ?
#
loop_
_entity_poly.entity_id
_entity_poly.type
_entity_poly.pdbx_seq_one_letter_code
_entity_poly.pdbx_strand_id
1 'polypeptide(L)'
;MKAAACVCVRSVYIPPDPSIDPPYRKRKSALSSSASTIDPAVARDLLARARQARANAYAPYSRFPVGAALLAADGRVFTGCNVENASYGLGNCAERVAIGKAVSEGAREFAAIAVTGPEDGTACAPCGACRQVLSEFGPDLPVVTPSGNAEGYQLTSMGQLLPGAFGPAALAASQRDR
;
A
#
# COMPACT_ATOMS: atom_id res chain seq x y z
N MET A 1 45.12 -31.51 9.06
CA MET A 1 44.70 -30.14 8.67
C MET A 1 44.12 -30.20 7.26
N LYS A 2 42.80 -30.15 7.09
CA LYS A 2 42.15 -30.04 5.77
C LYS A 2 41.43 -28.70 5.70
N ALA A 3 41.79 -27.88 4.73
CA ALA A 3 41.20 -26.58 4.48
C ALA A 3 39.78 -26.75 3.89
N ALA A 4 38.81 -26.00 4.44
CA ALA A 4 37.47 -25.88 3.89
C ALA A 4 37.49 -24.87 2.73
N ALA A 5 37.05 -25.29 1.54
CA ALA A 5 36.91 -24.41 0.40
C ALA A 5 35.64 -23.55 0.54
N CYS A 6 35.82 -22.23 0.53
CA CYS A 6 34.75 -21.24 0.47
C CYS A 6 34.08 -21.30 -0.91
N VAL A 7 32.82 -21.75 -0.97
CA VAL A 7 32.02 -21.73 -2.19
C VAL A 7 31.52 -20.30 -2.39
N CYS A 8 32.23 -19.54 -3.21
CA CYS A 8 31.79 -18.22 -3.66
C CYS A 8 30.61 -18.40 -4.63
N VAL A 9 29.39 -18.17 -4.17
CA VAL A 9 28.20 -18.16 -5.03
C VAL A 9 28.34 -16.97 -5.98
N ARG A 10 28.72 -17.23 -7.24
CA ARG A 10 28.70 -16.20 -8.28
C ARG A 10 27.25 -15.74 -8.44
N SER A 11 27.01 -14.47 -8.10
CA SER A 11 25.73 -13.81 -8.38
C SER A 11 25.44 -13.94 -9.88
N VAL A 12 24.46 -14.77 -10.23
CA VAL A 12 23.98 -14.88 -11.60
C VAL A 12 23.16 -13.63 -11.84
N TYR A 13 23.71 -12.68 -12.60
CA TYR A 13 22.94 -11.57 -13.12
C TYR A 13 21.94 -12.15 -14.14
N ILE A 14 20.66 -12.17 -13.77
CA ILE A 14 19.57 -12.49 -14.67
C ILE A 14 19.10 -11.15 -15.26
N PRO A 15 19.36 -10.86 -16.54
CA PRO A 15 18.83 -9.65 -17.16
C PRO A 15 17.30 -9.70 -17.15
N PRO A 16 16.62 -8.56 -16.98
CA PRO A 16 15.16 -8.51 -17.06
C PRO A 16 14.68 -9.01 -18.43
N ASP A 17 13.65 -9.85 -18.41
CA ASP A 17 13.03 -10.41 -19.62
C ASP A 17 12.38 -9.28 -20.45
N PRO A 18 12.78 -9.07 -21.71
CA PRO A 18 12.25 -8.02 -22.57
C PRO A 18 10.78 -8.23 -22.97
N SER A 19 10.20 -9.41 -22.72
CA SER A 19 8.77 -9.69 -22.89
C SER A 19 7.92 -9.24 -21.69
N ILE A 20 8.56 -8.94 -20.56
CA ILE A 20 7.93 -8.25 -19.44
C ILE A 20 7.94 -6.76 -19.81
N ASP A 21 6.80 -6.26 -20.27
CA ASP A 21 6.56 -4.84 -20.55
C ASP A 21 7.21 -3.97 -19.44
N PRO A 22 8.04 -2.96 -19.77
CA PRO A 22 8.58 -2.07 -18.76
C PRO A 22 7.40 -1.43 -18.02
N PRO A 23 7.38 -1.44 -16.67
CA PRO A 23 6.20 -1.10 -15.87
C PRO A 23 5.75 0.35 -16.03
N TYR A 24 6.49 1.17 -16.79
CA TYR A 24 6.29 2.59 -16.96
C TYR A 24 5.45 2.97 -18.20
N ARG A 25 4.67 2.05 -18.79
CA ARG A 25 3.76 2.44 -19.88
C ARG A 25 2.48 3.03 -19.29
N LYS A 26 2.42 4.37 -19.21
CA LYS A 26 1.23 5.14 -18.85
C LYS A 26 -0.02 4.62 -19.58
N ARG A 27 -0.96 4.02 -18.85
CA ARG A 27 -2.36 4.03 -19.29
C ARG A 27 -2.96 5.35 -18.82
N LYS A 28 -3.56 6.08 -19.75
CA LYS A 28 -4.19 7.39 -19.50
C LYS A 28 -5.21 7.22 -18.36
N SER A 29 -4.92 7.75 -17.17
CA SER A 29 -6.00 8.02 -16.23
C SER A 29 -6.80 9.16 -16.82
N ALA A 30 -8.05 8.88 -17.16
CA ALA A 30 -9.01 9.93 -17.43
C ALA A 30 -9.15 10.74 -16.14
N LEU A 31 -8.61 11.97 -16.14
CA LEU A 31 -8.91 12.93 -15.10
C LEU A 31 -10.42 13.18 -15.14
N SER A 32 -11.12 12.65 -14.14
CA SER A 32 -12.41 13.16 -13.74
C SER A 32 -12.33 13.48 -12.25
N SER A 33 -12.21 14.78 -11.97
CA SER A 33 -12.28 15.33 -10.63
C SER A 33 -13.69 15.13 -10.08
N SER A 34 -13.88 14.07 -9.31
CA SER A 34 -14.90 14.02 -8.28
C SER A 34 -14.32 13.18 -7.15
N ALA A 35 -14.59 13.55 -5.90
CA ALA A 35 -14.29 12.68 -4.78
C ALA A 35 -15.10 11.38 -4.95
N SER A 36 -14.48 10.42 -5.63
CA SER A 36 -14.32 9.04 -5.20
C SER A 36 -15.54 8.47 -4.50
N THR A 37 -16.64 8.23 -5.21
CA THR A 37 -17.76 7.47 -4.64
C THR A 37 -17.39 5.99 -4.63
N ILE A 38 -17.21 5.42 -3.44
CA ILE A 38 -17.19 3.97 -3.25
C ILE A 38 -18.57 3.52 -2.79
N ASP A 39 -19.02 2.36 -3.26
CA ASP A 39 -20.25 1.74 -2.74
C ASP A 39 -20.13 1.58 -1.21
N PRO A 40 -21.08 2.12 -0.41
CA PRO A 40 -21.07 1.98 1.04
C PRO A 40 -20.97 0.52 1.54
N ALA A 41 -21.51 -0.44 0.80
CA ALA A 41 -21.38 -1.87 1.13
C ALA A 41 -19.92 -2.34 0.98
N VAL A 42 -19.25 -1.94 -0.10
CA VAL A 42 -17.83 -2.24 -0.35
C VAL A 42 -16.95 -1.57 0.71
N ALA A 43 -17.22 -0.30 1.06
CA ALA A 43 -16.48 0.40 2.11
C ALA A 43 -16.55 -0.33 3.47
N ARG A 44 -17.76 -0.80 3.85
CA ARG A 44 -17.96 -1.58 5.08
C ARG A 44 -17.28 -2.94 5.03
N ASP A 45 -17.34 -3.65 3.90
CA ASP A 45 -16.64 -4.93 3.72
C ASP A 45 -15.11 -4.76 3.86
N LEU A 46 -14.54 -3.73 3.25
CA LEU A 46 -13.11 -3.45 3.36
C LEU A 46 -12.70 -3.11 4.81
N LEU A 47 -13.51 -2.33 5.54
CA LEU A 47 -13.25 -2.07 6.96
C LEU A 47 -13.32 -3.35 7.80
N ALA A 48 -14.30 -4.23 7.55
CA ALA A 48 -14.40 -5.51 8.25
C ALA A 48 -13.16 -6.39 7.99
N ARG A 49 -12.69 -6.47 6.74
CA ARG A 49 -11.46 -7.20 6.38
C ARG A 49 -10.21 -6.58 6.99
N ALA A 50 -10.12 -5.25 7.06
CA ALA A 50 -9.02 -4.56 7.71
C ALA A 50 -8.99 -4.87 9.21
N ARG A 51 -10.14 -4.89 9.90
CA ARG A 51 -10.26 -5.28 11.32
C ARG A 51 -9.85 -6.72 11.55
N GLN A 52 -10.24 -7.64 10.67
CA GLN A 52 -9.80 -9.04 10.74
C GLN A 52 -8.27 -9.15 10.56
N ALA A 53 -7.70 -8.40 9.62
CA ALA A 53 -6.26 -8.39 9.39
C ALA A 53 -5.46 -7.86 10.58
N ARG A 54 -5.97 -6.80 11.24
CA ARG A 54 -5.39 -6.19 12.45
C ARG A 54 -5.12 -7.22 13.56
N ALA A 55 -5.95 -8.26 13.69
CA ALA A 55 -5.79 -9.29 14.72
C ALA A 55 -4.45 -10.06 14.60
N ASN A 56 -3.80 -10.04 13.43
CA ASN A 56 -2.52 -10.68 13.18
C ASN A 56 -1.32 -9.72 13.31
N ALA A 57 -1.54 -8.46 13.73
CA ALA A 57 -0.48 -7.48 13.85
C ALA A 57 0.62 -7.94 14.81
N TYR A 58 1.87 -7.90 14.35
CA TYR A 58 3.02 -8.04 15.22
C TYR A 58 3.44 -6.65 15.70
N ALA A 59 2.85 -6.20 16.81
CA ALA A 59 3.08 -4.87 17.37
C ALA A 59 3.45 -4.89 18.87
N PRO A 60 4.45 -5.69 19.31
CA PRO A 60 4.76 -5.81 20.73
C PRO A 60 5.40 -4.55 21.33
N TYR A 61 5.97 -3.67 20.50
CA TYR A 61 6.71 -2.49 20.95
C TYR A 61 5.75 -1.31 21.15
N SER A 62 4.95 -0.97 20.14
CA SER A 62 3.98 0.14 20.26
C SER A 62 2.68 -0.25 20.96
N ARG A 63 2.31 -1.53 20.92
CA ARG A 63 0.98 -2.02 21.30
C ARG A 63 -0.15 -1.33 20.51
N PHE A 64 0.16 -0.89 19.29
CA PHE A 64 -0.75 -0.20 18.39
C PHE A 64 -0.98 -1.06 17.13
N PRO A 65 -1.90 -2.03 17.17
CA PRO A 65 -2.19 -2.87 16.02
C PRO A 65 -3.00 -2.09 14.96
N VAL A 66 -2.56 -2.17 13.71
CA VAL A 66 -3.17 -1.53 12.54
C VAL A 66 -3.49 -2.61 11.51
N GLY A 67 -4.65 -2.52 10.89
CA GLY A 67 -5.05 -3.38 9.78
C GLY A 67 -5.38 -2.59 8.53
N ALA A 68 -5.14 -3.19 7.37
CA ALA A 68 -5.47 -2.63 6.07
C ALA A 68 -6.08 -3.68 5.13
N ALA A 69 -6.96 -3.24 4.24
CA ALA A 69 -7.54 -4.04 3.16
C ALA A 69 -7.55 -3.23 1.87
N LEU A 70 -6.87 -3.74 0.84
CA LEU A 70 -6.68 -3.10 -0.46
C LEU A 70 -7.50 -3.83 -1.51
N LEU A 71 -8.44 -3.13 -2.14
CA LEU A 71 -9.25 -3.62 -3.25
C LEU A 71 -8.53 -3.39 -4.58
N ALA A 72 -8.23 -4.46 -5.30
CA ALA A 72 -7.75 -4.40 -6.67
C ALA A 72 -8.89 -4.19 -7.67
N ALA A 73 -8.55 -3.65 -8.85
CA ALA A 73 -9.51 -3.42 -9.93
C ALA A 73 -10.15 -4.72 -10.47
N ASP A 74 -9.48 -5.86 -10.28
CA ASP A 74 -9.98 -7.20 -10.63
C ASP A 74 -10.91 -7.81 -9.56
N GLY A 75 -11.23 -7.06 -8.50
CA GLY A 75 -12.11 -7.48 -7.41
C GLY A 75 -11.44 -8.27 -6.29
N ARG A 76 -10.15 -8.63 -6.40
CA ARG A 76 -9.42 -9.27 -5.30
C ARG A 76 -9.18 -8.28 -4.16
N VAL A 77 -9.22 -8.77 -2.93
CA VAL A 77 -8.90 -7.98 -1.73
C VAL A 77 -7.65 -8.54 -1.05
N PHE A 78 -6.65 -7.67 -0.89
CA PHE A 78 -5.39 -8.00 -0.24
C PHE A 78 -5.32 -7.33 1.12
N THR A 79 -5.12 -8.13 2.17
CA THR A 79 -5.07 -7.62 3.55
C THR A 79 -3.65 -7.50 4.07
N GLY A 80 -3.44 -6.61 5.03
CA GLY A 80 -2.17 -6.41 5.72
C GLY A 80 -2.37 -5.95 7.16
N CYS A 81 -1.34 -6.14 7.97
CA CYS A 81 -1.23 -5.61 9.33
C CYS A 81 0.18 -5.06 9.54
N ASN A 82 0.37 -4.20 10.55
CA ASN A 82 1.71 -3.73 10.86
C ASN A 82 2.58 -4.84 11.45
N VAL A 83 3.86 -4.83 11.06
CA VAL A 83 4.90 -5.76 11.54
C VAL A 83 6.06 -4.92 12.04
N GLU A 84 6.22 -4.89 13.34
CA GLU A 84 7.26 -4.13 14.01
C GLU A 84 8.58 -4.91 14.08
N ASN A 85 9.65 -4.19 14.44
CA ASN A 85 10.98 -4.74 14.59
C ASN A 85 11.72 -4.00 15.71
N ALA A 86 12.64 -4.67 16.40
CA ALA A 86 13.48 -4.06 17.44
C ALA A 86 14.32 -2.89 16.89
N SER A 87 14.77 -2.98 15.62
CA SER A 87 15.28 -1.85 14.87
C SER A 87 14.10 -1.14 14.20
N TYR A 88 13.58 -0.10 14.87
CA TYR A 88 12.27 0.50 14.55
C TYR A 88 12.12 0.94 13.09
N GLY A 89 13.19 1.40 12.45
CA GLY A 89 13.19 1.79 11.03
C GLY A 89 12.90 0.65 10.04
N LEU A 90 12.98 -0.61 10.47
CA LEU A 90 12.68 -1.79 9.66
C LEU A 90 11.21 -2.22 9.74
N GLY A 91 10.40 -1.54 10.55
CA GLY A 91 8.97 -1.83 10.68
C GLY A 91 8.20 -1.54 9.39
N ASN A 92 7.19 -2.37 9.14
CA ASN A 92 6.28 -2.21 8.01
C ASN A 92 4.87 -1.88 8.49
N CYS A 93 4.25 -0.86 7.88
CA CYS A 93 2.87 -0.48 8.14
C CYS A 93 1.90 -1.43 7.43
N ALA A 94 0.65 -1.50 7.90
CA ALA A 94 -0.37 -2.39 7.35
C ALA A 94 -0.63 -2.17 5.85
N GLU A 95 -0.63 -0.90 5.42
CA GLU A 95 -0.86 -0.49 4.04
C GLU A 95 0.27 -0.96 3.12
N ARG A 96 1.52 -0.84 3.59
CA ARG A 96 2.71 -1.32 2.86
C ARG A 96 2.74 -2.84 2.76
N VAL A 97 2.26 -3.55 3.78
CA VAL A 97 2.10 -5.01 3.72
C VAL A 97 1.01 -5.41 2.73
N ALA A 98 -0.16 -4.75 2.76
CA ALA A 98 -1.26 -5.03 1.85
C ALA A 98 -0.88 -4.80 0.39
N ILE A 99 -0.25 -3.67 0.07
CA ILE A 99 0.17 -3.36 -1.30
C ILE A 99 1.33 -4.23 -1.76
N GLY A 100 2.30 -4.53 -0.88
CA GLY A 100 3.39 -5.45 -1.19
C GLY A 100 2.87 -6.83 -1.58
N LYS A 101 1.90 -7.36 -0.81
CA LYS A 101 1.21 -8.62 -1.11
C LYS A 101 0.51 -8.56 -2.47
N ALA A 102 -0.32 -7.53 -2.70
CA ALA A 102 -1.06 -7.36 -3.94
C ALA A 102 -0.14 -7.34 -5.18
N VAL A 103 0.93 -6.55 -5.12
CA VAL A 103 1.91 -6.43 -6.20
C VAL A 103 2.66 -7.74 -6.43
N SER A 104 3.06 -8.45 -5.37
CA SER A 104 3.70 -9.76 -5.51
C SER A 104 2.79 -10.83 -6.11
N GLU A 105 1.47 -10.67 -5.98
CA GLU A 105 0.44 -11.57 -6.52
C GLU A 105 -0.16 -11.06 -7.85
N GLY A 106 0.54 -10.11 -8.50
CA GLY A 106 0.25 -9.64 -9.86
C GLY A 106 -0.80 -8.53 -9.97
N ALA A 107 -1.35 -8.02 -8.87
CA ALA A 107 -2.27 -6.88 -8.88
C ALA A 107 -1.49 -5.55 -8.83
N ARG A 108 -1.78 -4.64 -9.77
CA ARG A 108 -1.12 -3.31 -9.88
C ARG A 108 -2.08 -2.14 -10.10
N GLU A 109 -3.37 -2.41 -10.22
CA GLU A 109 -4.42 -1.41 -10.38
C GLU A 109 -5.39 -1.57 -9.20
N PHE A 110 -5.67 -0.48 -8.48
CA PHE A 110 -6.40 -0.51 -7.21
C PHE A 110 -7.58 0.45 -7.21
N ALA A 111 -8.68 0.03 -6.58
CA ALA A 111 -9.93 0.77 -6.53
C ALA A 111 -10.13 1.50 -5.19
N ALA A 112 -9.65 0.96 -4.07
CA ALA A 112 -9.73 1.58 -2.76
C ALA A 112 -8.85 0.88 -1.73
N ILE A 113 -8.52 1.56 -0.63
CA ILE A 113 -7.92 0.95 0.57
C ILE A 113 -8.70 1.34 1.82
N ALA A 114 -8.94 0.39 2.72
CA ALA A 114 -9.43 0.66 4.06
C ALA A 114 -8.31 0.48 5.09
N VAL A 115 -8.26 1.34 6.11
CA VAL A 115 -7.27 1.30 7.19
C VAL A 115 -7.95 1.52 8.55
N THR A 116 -7.60 0.71 9.55
CA THR A 116 -8.17 0.76 10.90
C THR A 116 -7.08 0.69 11.97
N GLY A 117 -7.25 1.46 13.05
CA GLY A 117 -6.37 1.45 14.22
C GLY A 117 -6.76 0.37 15.25
N PRO A 118 -6.26 0.49 16.50
CA PRO A 118 -6.39 -0.55 17.53
C PRO A 118 -7.81 -0.95 17.88
N GLU A 119 -8.76 -0.01 17.84
CA GLU A 119 -10.17 -0.25 18.10
C GLU A 119 -10.99 -0.01 16.83
N ASP A 120 -12.19 -0.59 16.76
CA ASP A 120 -13.00 -0.59 15.54
C ASP A 120 -13.43 0.80 15.08
N GLY A 121 -13.59 1.73 16.02
CA GLY A 121 -13.87 3.14 15.76
C GLY A 121 -12.61 4.01 15.55
N THR A 122 -11.41 3.49 15.77
CA THR A 122 -10.18 4.28 15.66
C THR A 122 -9.82 4.52 14.19
N ALA A 123 -9.96 5.77 13.76
CA ALA A 123 -9.41 6.24 12.50
C ALA A 123 -7.88 6.18 12.54
N CYS A 124 -7.25 5.53 11.56
CA CYS A 124 -5.80 5.53 11.39
C CYS A 124 -5.48 5.96 9.96
N ALA A 125 -5.17 7.25 9.80
CA ALA A 125 -4.80 7.79 8.49
C ALA A 125 -3.42 7.25 8.07
N PRO A 126 -3.20 6.95 6.78
CA PRO A 126 -1.91 6.47 6.32
C PRO A 126 -0.77 7.44 6.66
N CYS A 127 0.37 6.91 7.09
CA CYS A 127 1.55 7.72 7.37
C CYS A 127 2.19 8.24 6.06
N GLY A 128 3.10 9.21 6.15
CA GLY A 128 3.71 9.84 4.96
C GLY A 128 4.36 8.83 3.99
N ALA A 129 5.05 7.82 4.52
CA ALA A 129 5.67 6.77 3.69
C ALA A 129 4.60 5.91 2.98
N CYS A 130 3.52 5.55 3.66
CA CYS A 130 2.41 4.81 3.04
C CYS A 130 1.71 5.63 1.97
N ARG A 131 1.48 6.93 2.20
CA ARG A 131 0.90 7.83 1.20
C ARG A 131 1.74 7.86 -0.07
N GLN A 132 3.06 7.97 0.08
CA GLN A 132 3.97 7.98 -1.06
C GLN A 132 3.93 6.65 -1.84
N VAL A 133 3.96 5.51 -1.14
CA VAL A 133 3.88 4.18 -1.78
C VAL A 133 2.52 3.98 -2.48
N LEU A 134 1.41 4.35 -1.84
CA LEU A 134 0.07 4.22 -2.42
C LEU A 134 -0.10 5.14 -3.63
N SER A 135 0.46 6.36 -3.60
CA SER A 135 0.37 7.31 -4.71
C SER A 135 1.04 6.84 -6.00
N GLU A 136 2.02 5.92 -5.92
CA GLU A 136 2.65 5.30 -7.09
C GLU A 136 1.63 4.49 -7.92
N PHE A 137 0.65 3.87 -7.25
CA PHE A 137 -0.35 3.01 -7.87
C PHE A 137 -1.72 3.68 -8.02
N GLY A 138 -1.94 4.83 -7.38
CA GLY A 138 -3.20 5.54 -7.41
C GLY A 138 -3.08 6.92 -6.76
N PRO A 139 -2.77 7.98 -7.52
CA PRO A 139 -2.63 9.34 -6.98
C PRO A 139 -3.94 9.87 -6.38
N ASP A 140 -5.09 9.35 -6.82
CA ASP A 140 -6.41 9.67 -6.27
C ASP A 140 -7.10 8.44 -5.63
N LEU A 141 -6.32 7.44 -5.18
CA LEU A 141 -6.85 6.21 -4.58
C LEU A 141 -7.77 6.56 -3.38
N PRO A 142 -9.04 6.10 -3.37
CA PRO A 142 -9.94 6.28 -2.24
C PRO A 142 -9.42 5.59 -0.98
N VAL A 143 -9.51 6.29 0.14
CA VAL A 143 -9.10 5.81 1.47
C VAL A 143 -10.28 5.83 2.42
N VAL A 144 -10.62 4.65 2.92
CA VAL A 144 -11.69 4.43 3.88
C VAL A 144 -11.08 4.28 5.28
N THR A 145 -11.56 5.04 6.25
CA THR A 145 -11.21 4.85 7.67
C THR A 145 -12.47 4.89 8.54
N PRO A 146 -12.45 4.34 9.77
CA PRO A 146 -13.55 4.52 10.71
C PRO A 146 -13.85 6.00 10.97
N SER A 147 -15.12 6.37 11.19
CA SER A 147 -15.52 7.76 11.47
C SER A 147 -15.51 8.14 12.96
N GLY A 148 -14.90 7.31 13.83
CA GLY A 148 -14.95 7.47 15.29
C GLY A 148 -15.96 6.55 15.98
N ASN A 149 -16.76 5.79 15.23
CA ASN A 149 -17.59 4.71 15.74
C ASN A 149 -17.39 3.44 14.89
N ALA A 150 -17.81 2.28 15.42
CA ALA A 150 -17.53 0.99 14.79
C ALA A 150 -18.34 0.73 13.50
N GLU A 151 -19.46 1.41 13.30
CA GLU A 151 -20.35 1.17 12.15
C GLU A 151 -20.15 2.15 10.99
N GLY A 152 -19.62 3.33 11.28
CA GLY A 152 -19.42 4.42 10.35
C GLY A 152 -18.03 4.44 9.73
N TYR A 153 -17.95 5.08 8.56
CA TYR A 153 -16.71 5.33 7.87
C TYR A 153 -16.64 6.78 7.40
N GLN A 154 -15.42 7.24 7.19
CA GLN A 154 -15.10 8.47 6.49
C GLN A 154 -14.27 8.14 5.26
N LEU A 155 -14.35 9.01 4.26
CA LEU A 155 -13.72 8.82 2.97
C LEU A 155 -12.85 10.03 2.64
N THR A 156 -11.63 9.74 2.19
CA THR A 156 -10.71 10.72 1.61
C THR A 156 -10.03 10.09 0.40
N SER A 157 -9.08 10.78 -0.23
CA SER A 157 -8.28 10.24 -1.33
C SER A 157 -6.79 10.47 -1.12
N MET A 158 -5.95 9.72 -1.82
CA MET A 158 -4.51 9.97 -1.85
C MET A 158 -4.18 11.41 -2.27
N GLY A 159 -4.91 11.99 -3.22
CA GLY A 159 -4.68 13.36 -3.68
C GLY A 159 -4.95 14.41 -2.59
N GLN A 160 -5.94 14.16 -1.73
CA GLN A 160 -6.20 14.99 -0.54
C GLN A 160 -5.15 14.77 0.56
N LEU A 161 -4.67 13.54 0.73
CA LEU A 161 -3.70 13.18 1.77
C LEU A 161 -2.25 13.54 1.40
N LEU A 162 -1.92 13.62 0.11
CA LEU A 162 -0.58 13.92 -0.38
C LEU A 162 -0.63 14.89 -1.58
N PRO A 163 -1.05 16.16 -1.37
CA PRO A 163 -1.09 17.15 -2.43
C PRO A 163 0.32 17.44 -2.96
N GLY A 164 0.44 17.57 -4.28
CA GLY A 164 1.74 17.86 -4.92
C GLY A 164 2.75 16.72 -4.79
N ALA A 165 2.28 15.46 -4.72
CA ALA A 165 3.12 14.29 -4.54
C ALA A 165 4.29 14.24 -5.53
N PHE A 166 5.48 13.91 -5.01
CA PHE A 166 6.60 13.52 -5.85
C PHE A 166 6.27 12.20 -6.57
N GLY A 167 6.68 12.06 -7.82
CA GLY A 167 6.44 10.85 -8.59
C GLY A 167 7.24 10.79 -9.88
N PRO A 168 6.99 9.79 -10.73
CA PRO A 168 7.80 9.55 -11.93
C PRO A 168 7.88 10.74 -12.91
N ALA A 169 6.87 11.62 -12.94
CA ALA A 169 6.89 12.83 -13.74
C ALA A 169 8.03 13.80 -13.34
N ALA A 170 8.36 13.87 -12.04
CA ALA A 170 9.45 14.70 -11.54
C ALA A 170 10.83 14.13 -11.94
N LEU A 171 10.97 12.80 -12.01
CA LEU A 171 12.18 12.13 -12.49
C LEU A 171 12.40 12.34 -13.99
N ALA A 172 11.33 12.29 -14.78
CA ALA A 172 11.44 12.52 -16.23
C ALA A 172 11.78 13.99 -16.56
N ALA A 173 11.38 14.95 -15.72
CA ALA A 173 11.73 16.35 -15.91
C ALA A 173 13.23 16.60 -15.75
N SER A 174 13.89 15.99 -14.75
CA SER A 174 15.32 16.20 -14.50
C SER A 174 16.25 15.53 -15.53
N GLN A 175 15.73 14.60 -16.32
CA GLN A 175 16.48 13.90 -17.37
C GLN A 175 16.47 14.63 -18.72
N ARG A 176 15.60 15.62 -18.92
CA ARG A 176 15.53 16.40 -20.17
C ARG A 176 16.59 17.51 -20.28
N ASP A 177 17.23 17.82 -19.16
CA ASP A 177 18.27 18.86 -19.03
C ASP A 177 19.69 18.26 -18.94
N ARG A 178 19.85 16.97 -19.26
CA ARG A 178 21.15 16.27 -19.37
C ARG A 178 21.37 15.78 -20.79
#